data_AF-A0A8C4RIU1-F1
#
_entry.id   AF-A0A8C4RIU1-F1
#
_cell.length_a   1.000
_cell.length_b   1.000
_cell.length_c   1.000
_cell.angle_alpha   90.00
_cell.angle_beta   90.00
_cell.angle_gamma   90.00
#
_symmetry.space_group_name_H-M   'P 1'
#
loop_
_entity.id
_entity.type
_entity.pdbx_description
1 polymer ?
#
loop_
_entity_poly.entity_id
_entity_poly.type
_entity_poly.pdbx_seq_one_letter_code
_entity_poly.pdbx_strand_id
1 'polypeptide(L)'
;MELFFTLILKPLSLQMFIGTADERSLRPHAFYQVHRITGKMVGTASQELVLAGTKVLEIPLHPENGMTANIDCAGILKLRNSDIELRKGETDIGRKNTRVKLVFRVHIPQGGGKVVSVQTASIPIECSQRSAQELPVVESCSITSCSVEGGEELVLTGANFLPESKVIFLEKGPGKKHLKHSLVIDSFEEWEAGLRWRPGGSTFCECAGQ
;
A
#
# COMPACT_ATOMS: atom_id res chain seq x y z
N MET A 1 -21.48 5.89 31.20
CA MET A 1 -20.98 4.50 31.23
C MET A 1 -21.99 3.53 30.64
N GLU A 2 -23.24 3.56 31.11
CA GLU A 2 -24.33 2.66 30.65
C GLU A 2 -24.56 2.67 29.12
N LEU A 3 -24.66 3.85 28.48
CA LEU A 3 -24.82 3.96 27.02
C LEU A 3 -23.67 3.29 26.25
N PHE A 4 -22.41 3.55 26.62
CA PHE A 4 -21.25 2.93 25.98
C PHE A 4 -21.23 1.40 26.20
N PHE A 5 -21.69 0.95 27.37
CA PHE A 5 -21.76 -0.47 27.71
C PHE A 5 -22.89 -1.20 26.97
N THR A 6 -24.10 -0.62 26.86
CA THR A 6 -25.21 -1.17 26.08
C THR A 6 -24.88 -1.26 24.60
N LEU A 7 -24.08 -0.32 24.08
CA LEU A 7 -23.66 -0.28 22.68
C LEU A 7 -22.68 -1.40 22.31
N ILE A 8 -21.80 -1.79 23.23
CA ILE A 8 -20.87 -2.92 23.01
C ILE A 8 -21.64 -4.25 23.09
N LEU A 9 -22.86 -4.28 23.61
CA LEU A 9 -23.66 -5.51 23.78
C LEU A 9 -24.66 -5.80 22.64
N LYS A 10 -24.83 -4.91 21.67
CA LYS A 10 -25.73 -5.14 20.51
C LYS A 10 -24.95 -5.17 19.20
N PRO A 11 -25.25 -6.09 18.28
CA PRO A 11 -24.63 -6.11 16.97
C PRO A 11 -24.77 -4.79 16.22
N LEU A 12 -23.73 -4.41 15.48
CA LEU A 12 -23.69 -3.21 14.65
C LEU A 12 -23.30 -3.59 13.21
N SER A 13 -23.52 -2.68 12.27
CA SER A 13 -23.02 -2.83 10.90
C SER A 13 -21.86 -1.87 10.65
N LEU A 14 -20.71 -2.41 10.28
CA LEU A 14 -19.60 -1.65 9.72
C LEU A 14 -19.86 -1.43 8.24
N GLN A 15 -20.05 -0.17 7.86
CA GLN A 15 -20.10 0.26 6.47
C GLN A 15 -18.71 0.60 5.98
N MET A 16 -18.38 0.15 4.77
CA MET A 16 -17.13 0.48 4.11
C MET A 16 -17.34 0.90 2.66
N PHE A 17 -16.69 1.99 2.24
CA PHE A 17 -16.68 2.45 0.85
C PHE A 17 -15.31 3.02 0.46
N ILE A 18 -15.11 3.23 -0.84
CA ILE A 18 -13.87 3.82 -1.37
C ILE A 18 -14.03 5.33 -1.44
N GLY A 19 -13.18 6.05 -0.71
CA GLY A 19 -13.17 7.50 -0.64
C GLY A 19 -11.99 8.13 -1.36
N THR A 20 -12.09 9.44 -1.59
CA THR A 20 -10.99 10.30 -2.06
C THR A 20 -9.84 10.34 -1.06
N ALA A 21 -8.61 10.38 -1.56
CA ALA A 21 -7.42 10.54 -0.71
C ALA A 21 -7.12 12.00 -0.31
N ASP A 22 -7.83 12.97 -0.89
CA ASP A 22 -7.66 14.41 -0.66
C ASP A 22 -7.81 14.77 0.83
N GLU A 23 -6.95 15.66 1.32
CA GLU A 23 -6.90 16.02 2.75
C GLU A 23 -8.09 16.88 3.21
N ARG A 24 -8.73 17.61 2.28
CA ARG A 24 -9.72 18.65 2.63
C ARG A 24 -11.15 18.13 2.78
N SER A 25 -11.51 17.06 2.07
CA SER A 25 -12.87 16.50 2.14
C SER A 25 -12.89 15.03 1.76
N LEU A 26 -13.32 14.17 2.70
CA LEU A 26 -13.54 12.76 2.43
C LEU A 26 -14.89 12.58 1.74
N ARG A 27 -14.87 12.17 0.47
CA ARG A 27 -16.07 11.89 -0.33
C ARG A 27 -15.93 10.55 -1.04
N PRO A 28 -17.03 9.88 -1.42
CA PRO A 28 -16.94 8.70 -2.29
C PRO A 28 -16.13 8.98 -3.55
N HIS A 29 -15.25 8.06 -3.92
CA HIS A 29 -14.43 8.22 -5.13
C HIS A 29 -15.28 8.00 -6.39
N ALA A 30 -15.16 8.86 -7.40
CA ALA A 30 -15.95 8.75 -8.62
C ALA A 30 -15.55 7.55 -9.51
N PHE A 31 -14.23 7.31 -9.61
CA PHE A 31 -13.64 6.28 -10.47
C PHE A 31 -13.33 4.94 -9.81
N TYR A 32 -13.50 4.82 -8.49
CA TYR A 32 -13.22 3.60 -7.76
C TYR A 32 -14.38 3.28 -6.82
N GLN A 33 -14.77 2.01 -6.75
CA GLN A 33 -15.82 1.55 -5.86
C GLN A 33 -15.37 0.32 -5.09
N VAL A 34 -16.02 0.06 -3.95
CA VAL A 34 -15.81 -1.19 -3.23
C VAL A 34 -16.41 -2.32 -4.06
N HIS A 35 -15.74 -3.46 -4.05
CA HIS A 35 -16.22 -4.68 -4.66
C HIS A 35 -16.23 -5.79 -3.61
N ARG A 36 -17.41 -6.40 -3.42
CA ARG A 36 -17.53 -7.55 -2.54
C ARG A 36 -16.82 -8.77 -3.12
N ILE A 37 -15.86 -9.31 -2.37
CA ILE A 37 -15.17 -10.55 -2.69
C ILE A 37 -15.91 -11.70 -2.00
N THR A 38 -16.09 -12.80 -2.74
CA THR A 38 -16.63 -14.07 -2.22
C THR A 38 -15.70 -15.22 -2.59
N GLY A 39 -15.72 -16.28 -1.79
CA GLY A 39 -14.95 -17.48 -2.07
C GLY A 39 -14.76 -18.35 -0.84
N LYS A 40 -14.23 -19.57 -1.03
CA LYS A 40 -13.99 -20.52 0.07
C LYS A 40 -13.00 -20.00 1.11
N MET A 41 -12.08 -19.12 0.70
CA MET A 41 -11.06 -18.53 1.57
C MET A 41 -11.52 -17.22 2.23
N VAL A 42 -12.73 -16.72 1.91
CA VAL A 42 -13.29 -15.51 2.50
C VAL A 42 -14.15 -15.92 3.69
N GLY A 43 -13.66 -15.65 4.89
CA GLY A 43 -14.33 -16.02 6.13
C GLY A 43 -15.33 -14.97 6.60
N THR A 44 -15.18 -13.72 6.17
CA THR A 44 -16.00 -12.62 6.68
C THR A 44 -17.31 -12.48 5.91
N ALA A 45 -18.43 -12.64 6.63
CA ALA A 45 -19.75 -12.35 6.09
C ALA A 45 -19.85 -10.87 5.70
N SER A 46 -20.40 -10.60 4.52
CA SER A 46 -20.59 -9.23 4.04
C SER A 46 -21.71 -9.15 3.01
N GLN A 47 -22.28 -7.96 2.86
CA GLN A 47 -23.28 -7.62 1.86
C GLN A 47 -22.90 -6.34 1.12
N GLU A 48 -23.22 -6.27 -0.19
CA GLU A 48 -23.02 -5.07 -0.99
C GLU A 48 -24.35 -4.33 -1.11
N LEU A 49 -24.31 -3.01 -0.88
CA LEU A 49 -25.44 -2.10 -0.94
C LEU A 49 -25.09 -0.89 -1.81
N VAL A 50 -26.11 -0.17 -2.28
CA VAL A 50 -25.93 1.13 -2.95
C VAL A 50 -26.66 2.20 -2.13
N LEU A 51 -25.89 3.12 -1.54
CA LEU A 51 -26.40 4.25 -0.76
C LEU A 51 -26.10 5.55 -1.51
N ALA A 52 -27.12 6.31 -1.88
CA ALA A 52 -26.98 7.57 -2.63
C ALA A 52 -26.04 7.45 -3.86
N GLY A 53 -26.16 6.34 -4.60
CA GLY A 53 -25.33 6.07 -5.78
C GLY A 53 -23.88 5.67 -5.49
N THR A 54 -23.53 5.41 -4.23
CA THR A 54 -22.22 4.88 -3.80
C THR A 54 -22.36 3.43 -3.38
N LYS A 55 -21.51 2.55 -3.89
CA LYS A 55 -21.42 1.17 -3.38
C LYS A 55 -20.80 1.16 -1.99
N VAL A 56 -21.46 0.45 -1.08
CA VAL A 56 -21.05 0.27 0.32
C VAL A 56 -21.05 -1.22 0.63
N LEU A 57 -19.97 -1.69 1.24
CA LEU A 57 -19.88 -3.02 1.80
C LEU A 57 -20.28 -2.95 3.27
N GLU A 58 -21.27 -3.73 3.68
CA GLU A 58 -21.64 -3.89 5.08
C GLU A 58 -21.11 -5.19 5.64
N ILE A 59 -20.48 -5.10 6.81
CA ILE A 59 -19.89 -6.20 7.57
C ILE A 59 -20.51 -6.17 8.97
N PRO A 60 -21.10 -7.29 9.45
CA PRO A 60 -21.65 -7.34 10.80
C PRO A 60 -20.52 -7.32 11.84
N LEU A 61 -20.72 -6.51 12.88
CA LEU A 61 -19.89 -6.46 14.08
C LEU A 61 -20.66 -7.06 15.25
N HIS A 62 -19.97 -7.90 16.01
CA HIS A 62 -20.57 -8.73 17.04
C HIS A 62 -19.95 -8.43 18.42
N PRO A 63 -20.74 -8.27 19.49
CA PRO A 63 -20.22 -8.16 20.84
C PRO A 63 -19.26 -9.29 21.22
N GLU A 64 -19.57 -10.51 20.78
CA GLU A 64 -18.85 -11.73 21.14
C GLU A 64 -17.40 -11.74 20.65
N ASN A 65 -17.10 -10.96 19.60
CA ASN A 65 -15.74 -10.80 19.06
C ASN A 65 -15.12 -9.44 19.40
N GLY A 66 -15.67 -8.73 20.39
CA GLY A 66 -15.17 -7.43 20.81
C GLY A 66 -15.36 -6.35 19.74
N MET A 67 -16.45 -6.42 18.95
CA MET A 67 -16.73 -5.49 17.85
C MET A 67 -15.59 -5.40 16.82
N THR A 68 -14.92 -6.51 16.55
CA THR A 68 -13.78 -6.59 15.64
C THR A 68 -14.14 -7.39 14.40
N ALA A 69 -13.71 -6.92 13.23
CA ALA A 69 -13.83 -7.65 11.97
C ALA A 69 -12.49 -7.66 11.23
N ASN A 70 -12.14 -8.81 10.66
CA ASN A 70 -11.11 -8.91 9.64
C ASN A 70 -11.73 -8.59 8.28
N ILE A 71 -11.04 -7.86 7.41
CA ILE A 71 -11.60 -7.41 6.13
C ILE A 71 -10.89 -8.15 5.00
N ASP A 72 -11.33 -9.39 4.76
CA ASP A 72 -10.89 -10.27 3.66
C ASP A 72 -11.90 -10.32 2.49
N CYS A 73 -13.04 -9.66 2.65
CA CYS A 73 -14.18 -9.69 1.73
C CYS A 73 -14.27 -8.45 0.80
N ALA A 74 -13.19 -7.67 0.68
CA ALA A 74 -13.22 -6.37 0.03
C ALA A 74 -12.11 -6.16 -1.01
N GLY A 75 -12.52 -5.76 -2.21
CA GLY A 75 -11.64 -5.31 -3.29
C GLY A 75 -11.90 -3.86 -3.68
N ILE A 76 -10.92 -3.27 -4.38
CA ILE A 76 -11.04 -1.95 -4.98
C ILE A 76 -11.24 -2.13 -6.47
N LEU A 77 -12.38 -1.69 -7.00
CA LEU A 77 -12.75 -1.84 -8.40
C LEU A 77 -12.64 -0.50 -9.13
N LYS A 78 -11.75 -0.43 -10.12
CA LYS A 78 -11.65 0.70 -11.06
C LYS A 78 -12.82 0.66 -12.04
N LEU A 79 -13.56 1.77 -12.10
CA LEU A 79 -14.61 1.99 -13.08
C LEU A 79 -14.01 2.50 -14.40
N ARG A 80 -14.63 2.14 -15.52
CA ARG A 80 -14.21 2.62 -16.84
C ARG A 80 -14.43 4.13 -16.94
N ASN A 81 -13.43 4.85 -17.45
CA ASN A 81 -13.45 6.32 -17.48
C ASN A 81 -14.64 6.88 -18.27
N SER A 82 -14.87 6.32 -19.47
CA SER A 82 -16.01 6.71 -20.33
C SER A 82 -17.35 6.65 -19.61
N ASP A 83 -17.53 5.67 -18.72
CA ASP A 83 -18.82 5.47 -18.06
C ASP A 83 -19.03 6.46 -16.90
N ILE A 84 -17.95 7.03 -16.34
CA ILE A 84 -18.01 8.04 -15.27
C ILE A 84 -18.23 9.43 -15.86
N GLU A 85 -17.49 9.76 -16.91
CA GLU A 85 -17.62 11.03 -17.63
C GLU A 85 -19.06 11.25 -18.11
N LEU A 86 -19.69 10.22 -18.66
CA LEU A 86 -21.08 10.24 -19.11
C LEU A 86 -22.11 10.37 -17.97
N ARG A 87 -21.81 9.88 -16.76
CA ARG A 87 -22.77 9.79 -15.64
C ARG A 87 -22.65 10.90 -14.61
N LYS A 88 -21.45 11.43 -14.38
CA LYS A 88 -21.15 12.33 -13.25
C LYS A 88 -20.52 13.66 -13.67
N GLY A 89 -20.23 13.88 -14.95
CA GLY A 89 -19.54 15.09 -15.40
C GLY A 89 -18.17 15.30 -14.72
N GLU A 90 -17.57 14.21 -14.25
CA GLU A 90 -16.30 14.24 -13.53
C GLU A 90 -15.16 14.58 -14.50
N THR A 91 -14.21 15.40 -14.07
CA THR A 91 -13.17 15.97 -14.94
C THR A 91 -11.96 15.04 -15.10
N ASP A 92 -11.08 15.37 -16.06
CA ASP A 92 -9.77 14.74 -16.26
C ASP A 92 -8.88 14.70 -15.01
N ILE A 93 -9.13 15.57 -14.03
CA ILE A 93 -8.42 15.59 -12.75
C ILE A 93 -8.74 14.33 -11.94
N GLY A 94 -10.02 13.96 -11.85
CA GLY A 94 -10.43 12.74 -11.17
C GLY A 94 -9.94 11.47 -11.88
N ARG A 95 -9.78 11.53 -13.21
CA ARG A 95 -9.20 10.44 -14.02
C ARG A 95 -7.75 10.14 -13.66
N LYS A 96 -6.98 11.16 -13.32
CA LYS A 96 -5.56 11.04 -12.89
C LYS A 96 -5.40 10.74 -11.40
N ASN A 97 -6.48 10.83 -10.62
CA ASN A 97 -6.44 10.51 -9.19
C ASN A 97 -6.55 9.00 -8.98
N THR A 98 -5.40 8.35 -8.80
CA THR A 98 -5.30 6.91 -8.54
C THR A 98 -5.17 6.59 -7.06
N ARG A 99 -5.19 7.61 -6.18
CA ARG A 99 -5.07 7.43 -4.73
C ARG A 99 -6.43 7.42 -4.06
N VAL A 100 -6.68 6.39 -3.28
CA VAL A 100 -7.95 6.21 -2.57
C VAL A 100 -7.74 5.99 -1.07
N LYS A 101 -8.82 6.09 -0.29
CA LYS A 101 -8.86 5.63 1.10
C LYS A 101 -9.99 4.63 1.27
N LEU A 102 -9.79 3.63 2.11
CA LEU A 102 -10.90 2.84 2.65
C LEU A 102 -11.56 3.69 3.74
N VAL A 103 -12.86 3.90 3.62
CA VAL A 103 -13.62 4.68 4.59
C VAL A 103 -14.55 3.75 5.34
N PHE A 104 -14.46 3.79 6.67
CA PHE A 104 -15.20 2.95 7.59
C PHE A 104 -16.18 3.80 8.37
N ARG A 105 -17.43 3.38 8.46
CA ARG A 105 -18.48 4.08 9.19
C ARG A 105 -19.33 3.11 9.99
N VAL A 106 -19.65 3.46 11.22
CA VAL A 106 -20.62 2.74 12.05
C VAL A 106 -21.69 3.71 12.52
N HIS A 107 -22.94 3.28 12.45
CA HIS A 107 -24.09 3.99 12.97
C HIS A 107 -24.51 3.39 14.32
N ILE A 108 -24.40 4.19 15.37
CA ILE A 108 -24.54 3.80 16.76
C ILE A 108 -25.87 4.35 17.28
N PRO A 109 -26.92 3.51 17.43
CA PRO A 109 -28.22 3.96 17.94
C PRO A 109 -28.11 4.33 19.42
N GLN A 110 -28.55 5.54 19.76
CA GLN A 110 -28.62 6.06 21.12
C GLN A 110 -30.05 5.95 21.66
N GLY A 111 -30.24 6.28 22.94
CA GLY A 111 -31.58 6.45 23.52
C GLY A 111 -32.40 7.53 22.79
N GLY A 112 -33.73 7.36 22.75
CA GLY A 112 -34.65 8.34 22.17
C GLY A 112 -34.61 8.44 20.65
N GLY A 113 -34.18 7.40 19.93
CA GLY A 113 -34.18 7.34 18.46
C GLY A 113 -33.05 8.13 17.78
N LYS A 114 -32.17 8.77 18.56
CA LYS A 114 -30.98 9.45 18.04
C LYS A 114 -29.95 8.43 17.55
N VAL A 115 -29.19 8.77 16.51
CA VAL A 115 -28.07 7.95 16.01
C VAL A 115 -26.79 8.78 15.99
N VAL A 116 -25.69 8.22 16.49
CA VAL A 116 -24.35 8.78 16.39
C VAL A 116 -23.60 8.04 15.29
N SER A 117 -22.92 8.75 14.39
CA SER A 117 -22.12 8.12 13.33
C SER A 117 -20.65 8.36 13.61
N VAL A 118 -19.87 7.28 13.69
CA VAL A 118 -18.42 7.34 13.81
C VAL A 118 -17.83 6.94 12.47
N GLN A 119 -16.87 7.72 11.98
CA GLN A 119 -16.21 7.46 10.71
C GLN A 119 -14.69 7.61 10.85
N THR A 120 -13.95 6.69 10.23
CA THR A 120 -12.50 6.76 10.10
C THR A 120 -12.09 6.38 8.68
N ALA A 121 -10.89 6.76 8.27
CA ALA A 121 -10.34 6.45 6.97
C ALA A 121 -8.93 5.85 7.10
N SER A 122 -8.58 4.93 6.21
CA SER A 122 -7.24 4.36 6.15
C SER A 122 -6.20 5.40 5.70
N ILE A 123 -4.94 5.00 5.74
CA ILE A 123 -3.89 5.66 4.95
C ILE A 123 -4.25 5.59 3.45
N PRO A 124 -3.76 6.54 2.62
CA PRO A 124 -3.94 6.47 1.18
C PRO A 124 -3.36 5.20 0.56
N ILE A 125 -4.10 4.61 -0.37
CA ILE A 125 -3.72 3.44 -1.17
C ILE A 125 -3.51 3.89 -2.61
N GLU A 126 -2.35 3.57 -3.17
CA GLU A 126 -2.06 3.80 -4.59
C GLU A 126 -2.65 2.67 -5.44
N CYS A 127 -3.60 3.01 -6.31
CA CYS A 127 -4.31 2.06 -7.17
C CYS A 127 -3.87 2.15 -8.64
N SER A 128 -2.84 2.94 -8.96
CA SER A 128 -2.16 2.81 -10.25
C SER A 128 -1.64 1.39 -10.38
N GLN A 129 -1.80 0.77 -11.55
CA GLN A 129 -1.01 -0.40 -11.87
C GLN A 129 0.45 0.02 -11.74
N ARG A 130 1.15 -0.50 -10.72
CA ARG A 130 2.60 -0.46 -10.74
C ARG A 130 2.94 -1.26 -11.99
N SER A 131 3.50 -0.63 -13.02
CA SER A 131 4.38 -1.39 -13.92
C SER A 131 5.24 -2.19 -12.95
N ALA A 132 5.19 -3.52 -13.04
CA ALA A 132 6.01 -4.35 -12.17
C ALA A 132 7.39 -3.72 -12.24
N GLN A 133 7.83 -3.08 -11.15
CA GLN A 133 9.15 -2.50 -11.11
C GLN A 133 10.01 -3.74 -11.17
N GLU A 134 10.45 -4.07 -12.37
CA GLU A 134 11.13 -5.31 -12.62
C GLU A 134 12.32 -5.32 -11.66
N LEU A 135 12.45 -6.40 -10.90
CA LEU A 135 13.51 -6.47 -9.90
C LEU A 135 14.86 -6.30 -10.62
N PRO A 136 15.82 -5.59 -10.02
CA PRO A 136 17.14 -5.47 -10.62
C PRO A 136 17.73 -6.87 -10.82
N VAL A 137 18.15 -7.17 -12.05
CA VAL A 137 18.77 -8.45 -12.42
C VAL A 137 20.23 -8.18 -12.73
N VAL A 138 21.13 -8.93 -12.10
CA VAL A 138 22.56 -8.92 -12.43
C VAL A 138 22.86 -10.12 -13.33
N GLU A 139 23.35 -9.87 -14.53
CA GLU A 139 23.74 -10.89 -15.50
C GLU A 139 25.23 -11.19 -15.44
N SER A 140 26.07 -10.17 -15.23
CA SER A 140 27.51 -10.36 -15.07
C SER A 140 28.16 -9.30 -14.18
N CYS A 141 29.34 -9.64 -13.68
CA CYS A 141 30.20 -8.80 -12.84
C CYS A 141 31.62 -8.80 -13.44
N SER A 142 32.28 -7.64 -13.52
CA SER A 142 33.67 -7.55 -14.02
C SER A 142 34.69 -8.24 -13.13
N ILE A 143 34.46 -8.26 -11.82
CA ILE A 143 35.33 -8.86 -10.81
C ILE A 143 34.53 -9.72 -9.83
N THR A 144 35.16 -10.78 -9.34
CA THR A 144 34.57 -11.72 -8.37
C THR A 144 35.36 -11.81 -7.06
N SER A 145 36.49 -11.11 -6.99
CA SER A 145 37.37 -11.01 -5.82
C SER A 145 38.14 -9.69 -5.88
N CYS A 146 38.46 -9.11 -4.73
CA CYS A 146 39.27 -7.91 -4.60
C CYS A 146 40.03 -7.90 -3.27
N SER A 147 40.95 -6.95 -3.09
CA SER A 147 41.62 -6.71 -1.80
C SER A 147 40.61 -6.34 -0.70
N VAL A 148 40.90 -6.73 0.55
CA VAL A 148 40.13 -6.29 1.74
C VAL A 148 40.18 -4.77 1.95
N GLU A 149 41.18 -4.11 1.37
CA GLU A 149 41.31 -2.65 1.37
C GLU A 149 40.30 -1.97 0.42
N GLY A 150 39.67 -2.73 -0.47
CA GLY A 150 38.74 -2.21 -1.47
C GLY A 150 39.41 -1.32 -2.52
N GLY A 151 38.62 -0.45 -3.16
CA GLY A 151 39.11 0.54 -4.13
C GLY A 151 39.12 0.09 -5.59
N GLU A 152 38.86 -1.20 -5.86
CA GLU A 152 38.75 -1.75 -7.22
C GLU A 152 37.38 -1.46 -7.85
N GLU A 153 37.35 -1.20 -9.17
CA GLU A 153 36.14 -0.88 -9.92
C GLU A 153 35.30 -2.14 -10.23
N LEU A 154 34.09 -2.21 -9.67
CA LEU A 154 33.09 -3.24 -9.99
C LEU A 154 32.09 -2.70 -11.03
N VAL A 155 32.01 -3.37 -12.17
CA VAL A 155 31.02 -3.14 -13.23
C VAL A 155 29.99 -4.26 -13.17
N LEU A 156 28.72 -3.89 -13.03
CA LEU A 156 27.58 -4.80 -13.08
C LEU A 156 26.82 -4.58 -14.40
N THR A 157 26.60 -5.66 -15.15
CA THR A 157 25.74 -5.65 -16.33
C THR A 157 24.47 -6.41 -16.03
N GLY A 158 23.33 -5.88 -16.48
CA GLY A 158 22.03 -6.46 -16.22
C GLY A 158 20.89 -5.50 -16.56
N ALA A 159 19.72 -5.74 -15.95
CA ALA A 159 18.50 -5.01 -16.25
C ALA A 159 17.88 -4.38 -15.00
N ASN A 160 17.08 -3.34 -15.21
CA ASN A 160 16.23 -2.72 -14.19
C ASN A 160 16.98 -2.08 -13.02
N PHE A 161 18.20 -1.62 -13.26
CA PHE A 161 18.88 -0.73 -12.35
C PHE A 161 18.29 0.68 -12.47
N LEU A 162 17.97 1.25 -11.32
CA LEU A 162 17.43 2.60 -11.16
C LEU A 162 18.46 3.50 -10.48
N PRO A 163 18.37 4.83 -10.62
CA PRO A 163 19.29 5.77 -9.95
C PRO A 163 19.42 5.55 -8.44
N GLU A 164 18.37 5.07 -7.78
CA GLU A 164 18.33 4.76 -6.34
C GLU A 164 18.78 3.33 -5.98
N SER A 165 19.20 2.52 -6.96
CA SER A 165 19.67 1.15 -6.74
C SER A 165 20.93 1.14 -5.87
N LYS A 166 21.07 0.10 -5.06
CA LYS A 166 22.21 -0.06 -4.14
C LYS A 166 22.82 -1.44 -4.28
N VAL A 167 24.15 -1.52 -4.25
CA VAL A 167 24.87 -2.79 -4.15
C VAL A 167 25.21 -3.03 -2.69
N ILE A 168 24.83 -4.20 -2.17
CA ILE A 168 25.02 -4.57 -0.76
C ILE A 168 25.89 -5.82 -0.70
N PHE A 169 27.08 -5.68 -0.09
CA PHE A 169 27.95 -6.81 0.22
C PHE A 169 27.55 -7.38 1.58
N LEU A 170 27.37 -8.70 1.62
CA LEU A 170 26.86 -9.43 2.78
C LEU A 170 27.72 -10.65 3.06
N GLU A 171 28.32 -10.71 4.25
CA GLU A 171 28.93 -11.93 4.77
C GLU A 171 27.91 -12.67 5.68
N LYS A 172 27.70 -13.96 5.43
CA LYS A 172 26.87 -14.83 6.28
C LYS A 172 27.78 -15.68 7.17
N GLY A 173 27.94 -15.28 8.41
CA GLY A 173 28.59 -16.12 9.43
C GLY A 173 27.70 -17.27 9.91
N PRO A 174 28.25 -18.22 10.69
CA PRO A 174 27.50 -19.34 11.29
C PRO A 174 26.46 -18.92 12.37
N GLY A 175 26.16 -17.62 12.52
CA GLY A 175 25.14 -17.09 13.41
C GLY A 175 24.34 -15.96 12.75
N LYS A 176 23.27 -15.46 13.40
CA LYS A 176 22.36 -14.41 12.88
C LYS A 176 23.00 -13.02 12.69
N LYS A 177 24.32 -12.90 12.76
CA LYS A 177 25.06 -11.64 12.61
C LYS A 177 25.52 -11.50 11.17
N HIS A 178 25.18 -10.38 10.55
CA HIS A 178 25.54 -10.05 9.18
C HIS A 178 26.32 -8.74 9.17
N LEU A 179 27.56 -8.77 8.67
CA LEU A 179 28.25 -7.55 8.27
C LEU A 179 27.62 -7.06 6.97
N LYS A 180 27.18 -5.81 6.95
CA LYS A 180 26.58 -5.17 5.77
C LYS A 180 27.44 -4.00 5.37
N HIS A 181 27.90 -4.00 4.12
CA HIS A 181 28.48 -2.83 3.51
C HIS A 181 27.63 -2.43 2.31
N SER A 182 27.09 -1.22 2.32
CA SER A 182 26.31 -0.68 1.21
C SER A 182 27.10 0.38 0.48
N LEU A 183 27.24 0.21 -0.82
CA LEU A 183 27.82 1.23 -1.70
C LEU A 183 26.69 1.93 -2.45
N VAL A 184 26.79 3.26 -2.55
CA VAL A 184 25.91 4.09 -3.37
C VAL A 184 26.49 4.14 -4.78
N ILE A 185 25.62 4.12 -5.79
CA ILE A 185 26.03 4.19 -7.20
C ILE A 185 26.38 5.64 -7.52
N ASP A 186 27.65 5.91 -7.80
CA ASP A 186 28.18 7.27 -7.96
C ASP A 186 28.11 7.81 -9.40
N SER A 187 27.76 6.99 -10.41
CA SER A 187 27.57 7.47 -11.79
C SER A 187 26.58 6.63 -12.61
N PHE A 188 25.65 7.32 -13.27
CA PHE A 188 24.73 6.80 -14.28
C PHE A 188 25.16 7.36 -15.64
N GLU A 189 25.76 6.54 -16.51
CA GLU A 189 25.91 6.88 -17.92
C GLU A 189 24.83 6.13 -18.70
N GLU A 190 23.78 6.84 -19.07
CA GLU A 190 22.84 6.37 -20.07
C GLU A 190 23.62 6.34 -21.38
N TRP A 191 23.99 5.15 -21.86
CA TRP A 191 24.20 4.70 -23.24
C TRP A 191 24.53 3.21 -23.21
N GLU A 192 24.18 2.50 -24.29
CA GLU A 192 24.10 1.03 -24.41
C GLU A 192 24.98 0.19 -23.44
N ALA A 193 24.30 -0.50 -22.50
CA ALA A 193 24.74 -1.71 -21.81
C ALA A 193 26.00 -1.67 -20.91
N GLY A 194 26.10 -0.74 -19.95
CA GLY A 194 27.01 -0.93 -18.82
C GLY A 194 26.99 0.16 -17.75
N LEU A 195 26.99 -0.25 -16.46
CA LEU A 195 27.19 0.66 -15.32
C LEU A 195 28.66 0.73 -14.92
N ARG A 196 29.20 1.94 -14.75
CA ARG A 196 30.58 2.20 -14.37
C ARG A 196 30.66 2.75 -12.94
N TRP A 197 31.65 2.34 -12.14
CA TRP A 197 31.83 2.80 -10.75
C TRP A 197 33.26 3.27 -10.47
N ARG A 198 33.42 4.43 -9.81
CA ARG A 198 34.67 4.85 -9.18
C ARG A 198 34.42 5.24 -7.71
N PRO A 199 35.27 4.84 -6.75
CA PRO A 199 35.12 5.28 -5.38
C PRO A 199 35.46 6.76 -5.24
N GLY A 200 34.47 7.59 -4.91
CA GLY A 200 34.67 8.97 -4.48
C GLY A 200 34.29 9.16 -3.01
N GLY A 201 35.27 9.07 -2.11
CA GLY A 201 35.18 9.65 -0.75
C GLY A 201 34.50 8.79 0.34
N SER A 202 35.26 8.52 1.40
CA SER A 202 34.88 8.03 2.74
C SER A 202 33.76 6.98 2.84
N THR A 203 34.19 5.71 2.87
CA THR A 203 33.40 4.57 3.36
C THR A 203 32.97 4.78 4.82
N PHE A 204 31.66 4.71 5.09
CA PHE A 204 31.13 4.59 6.45
C PHE A 204 30.71 3.15 6.71
N CYS A 205 31.36 2.48 7.66
CA CYS A 205 30.93 1.21 8.22
C CYS A 205 30.09 1.50 9.46
N GLU A 206 28.81 1.12 9.45
CA GLU A 206 27.95 1.21 10.63
C GLU A 206 27.56 -0.20 11.10
N CYS A 207 28.09 -0.59 12.26
CA CYS A 207 27.65 -1.80 12.96
C CYS A 207 26.30 -1.52 13.62
N ALA A 208 25.24 -2.19 13.20
CA ALA A 208 23.97 -2.16 13.95
C ALA A 208 24.12 -2.95 15.27
N GLY A 209 24.32 -2.23 16.39
CA GLY A 209 23.99 -2.68 17.76
C GLY A 209 22.49 -2.47 18.04
N GLN A 210 21.85 -3.07 19.04
CA GLN A 210 22.26 -3.71 20.31
C GLN A 210 21.64 -5.11 20.44
#